data_AF-A0A485AUX1-F1
#
_entry.id   AF-A0A485AUX1-F1
#
_cell.length_a   1.000
_cell.length_b   1.000
_cell.length_c   1.000
_cell.angle_alpha   90.00
_cell.angle_beta   90.00
_cell.angle_gamma   90.00
#
_symmetry.space_group_name_H-M   'P 1'
#
loop_
_entity.id
_entity.type
_entity.pdbx_description
1 polymer ?
#
loop_
_entity_poly.entity_id
_entity_poly.type
_entity_poly.pdbx_seq_one_letter_code
_entity_poly.pdbx_strand_id
1 'polypeptide(L)' 'MLTAPALYNGSLVVGDSEGYLHWINPEDGRFVAQQKVDSSGFLTEPVVADGKLLIQAKDGTVYAITR' A
#
# COMPACT_ATOMS: atom_id res chain seq x y z
N MET A 1 0.70 -13.10 0.70
CA MET A 1 0.25 -12.57 2.02
C MET A 1 0.01 -11.09 1.87
N LEU A 2 -0.96 -10.52 2.58
CA LEU A 2 -1.27 -9.08 2.53
C LEU A 2 -0.88 -8.41 3.86
N THR A 3 -0.49 -7.15 3.79
CA THR A 3 -0.33 -6.29 4.99
C THR A 3 -1.69 -5.98 5.61
N ALA A 4 -1.69 -5.39 6.81
CA ALA A 4 -2.88 -4.71 7.29
C ALA A 4 -3.26 -3.56 6.31
N PRO A 5 -4.55 -3.22 6.19
CA PRO A 5 -5.00 -2.16 5.31
C PRO A 5 -4.87 -0.77 5.94
N ALA A 6 -4.70 0.24 5.09
CA ALA A 6 -4.84 1.65 5.45
C ALA A 6 -5.82 2.37 4.52
N LEU A 7 -6.56 3.34 5.04
CA LEU A 7 -7.37 4.24 4.20
C LEU A 7 -6.56 5.45 3.77
N TYR A 8 -6.42 5.66 2.46
CA TYR A 8 -5.70 6.81 1.91
C TYR A 8 -6.40 7.35 0.66
N ASN A 9 -6.73 8.66 0.68
CA ASN A 9 -7.42 9.37 -0.40
C ASN A 9 -8.70 8.67 -0.92
N GLY A 10 -9.46 8.06 -0.01
CA GLY A 10 -10.72 7.37 -0.31
C GLY A 10 -10.58 5.91 -0.77
N SER A 11 -9.35 5.38 -0.85
CA SER A 11 -9.09 3.98 -1.20
C SER A 11 -8.57 3.21 0.01
N LEU A 12 -8.97 1.94 0.11
CA LEU A 12 -8.31 0.96 0.97
C LEU A 12 -7.02 0.49 0.28
N VAL A 13 -5.88 0.61 0.95
CA VAL A 13 -4.57 0.26 0.41
C VAL A 13 -3.95 -0.87 1.22
N VAL A 14 -3.49 -1.90 0.51
CA VAL A 14 -2.73 -3.02 1.09
C VAL A 14 -1.47 -3.29 0.26
N GLY A 15 -0.38 -3.66 0.93
CA GLY A 15 0.81 -4.21 0.29
C GLY A 15 0.75 -5.73 0.23
N ASP A 16 1.46 -6.33 -0.72
CA ASP A 16 1.65 -7.78 -0.78
C ASP A 16 3.11 -8.23 -0.69
N SER A 17 3.29 -9.53 -0.49
CA SER A 17 4.60 -10.17 -0.37
C SER A 17 5.43 -10.15 -1.65
N GLU A 18 4.85 -9.80 -2.80
CA GLU A 18 5.54 -9.71 -4.08
C GLU A 18 6.01 -8.29 -4.38
N GLY A 19 5.43 -7.26 -3.76
CA GLY A 19 5.83 -5.87 -3.97
C GLY A 19 4.79 -4.95 -4.55
N TYR A 20 3.54 -5.38 -4.63
CA TYR A 20 2.48 -4.55 -5.13
C TYR A 20 1.76 -3.82 -4.00
N LEU A 21 1.38 -2.58 -4.28
CA LEU A 21 0.29 -1.90 -3.59
C LEU A 21 -0.99 -2.11 -4.38
N HIS A 22 -2.02 -2.56 -3.69
CA HIS A 22 -3.37 -2.72 -4.21
C HIS A 22 -4.26 -1.63 -3.65
N TRP A 23 -4.95 -0.90 -4.53
CA TRP A 23 -5.85 0.18 -4.18
C TRP A 23 -7.27 -0.28 -4.47
N ILE A 24 -8.10 -0.33 -3.44
CA ILE A 24 -9.42 -0.95 -3.50
C ILE A 24 -10.46 0.10 -3.09
N ASN A 25 -11.56 0.17 -3.84
CA ASN A 25 -12.69 0.98 -3.44
C ASN A 25 -13.35 0.33 -2.21
N PRO A 26 -13.43 1.01 -1.05
CA PRO A 26 -14.01 0.43 0.15
C PRO A 26 -15.52 0.16 0.05
N GLU A 27 -16.23 0.78 -0.90
CA GLU A 27 -17.68 0.61 -1.07
C GLU A 27 -18.08 -0.68 -1.81
N ASP A 28 -17.30 -1.07 -2.83
CA ASP A 28 -17.65 -2.16 -3.75
C ASP A 28 -16.57 -3.25 -3.85
N GLY A 29 -15.40 -3.06 -3.23
CA GLY A 29 -14.29 -4.01 -3.20
C GLY A 29 -13.52 -4.14 -4.51
N ARG A 30 -13.79 -3.33 -5.53
CA ARG A 30 -13.06 -3.42 -6.82
C ARG A 30 -11.69 -2.77 -6.71
N PHE A 31 -10.73 -3.29 -7.49
CA PHE A 31 -9.45 -2.63 -7.67
C PHE A 31 -9.62 -1.31 -8.43
N VAL A 32 -9.15 -0.23 -7.83
CA VAL A 32 -9.03 1.11 -8.44
C VAL A 32 -7.68 1.23 -9.14
N ALA A 33 -6.64 0.68 -8.54
CA ALA A 33 -5.29 0.67 -9.10
C ALA A 33 -4.47 -0.48 -8.50
N GLN A 34 -3.40 -0.85 -9.21
CA GLN A 34 -2.37 -1.77 -8.72
C GLN A 34 -1.02 -1.23 -9.20
N GLN A 35 -0.04 -1.19 -8.30
CA GLN A 35 1.28 -0.61 -8.58
C GLN A 35 2.37 -1.49 -8.00
N LYS A 36 3.35 -1.87 -8.83
CA LYS A 36 4.61 -2.44 -8.33
C LYS A 36 5.47 -1.32 -7.75
N VAL A 37 5.92 -1.48 -6.50
CA VAL A 37 6.75 -0.49 -5.82
C VAL A 37 8.14 -1.05 -5.54
N ASP A 38 8.22 -2.24 -4.95
CA ASP A 38 9.50 -2.84 -4.57
C ASP A 38 9.45 -4.37 -4.66
N SER A 39 10.39 -5.01 -5.36
CA SER A 39 10.37 -6.45 -5.59
C SER A 39 10.66 -7.32 -4.37
N SER A 40 11.17 -6.76 -3.27
CA SER A 40 11.36 -7.48 -2.01
C SER A 40 10.03 -7.77 -1.30
N GLY A 41 8.98 -7.01 -1.62
CA GLY A 41 7.65 -7.16 -1.05
C GLY A 41 7.45 -6.40 0.26
N PHE A 42 6.22 -6.46 0.75
CA PHE A 42 5.77 -5.79 1.96
C PHE A 42 5.34 -6.78 3.04
N LEU A 43 5.52 -6.38 4.30
CA LEU A 43 5.13 -7.17 5.48
C LEU A 43 4.45 -6.31 6.54
N THR A 44 4.90 -5.06 6.69
CA THR A 44 4.38 -4.11 7.67
C THR A 44 3.21 -3.32 7.10
N GLU A 45 2.32 -2.85 7.98
CA GLU A 45 1.18 -2.02 7.59
C GLU A 45 1.61 -0.69 6.94
N PRO A 46 0.88 -0.20 5.93
CA PRO A 46 1.05 1.17 5.45
C PRO A 46 0.61 2.16 6.52
N VAL A 47 1.32 3.29 6.65
CA VAL A 47 1.01 4.35 7.61
C VAL A 47 0.64 5.62 6.85
N VAL A 48 -0.48 6.24 7.20
CA VAL A 48 -0.87 7.53 6.63
C VAL A 48 -0.48 8.65 7.57
N ALA A 49 0.35 9.57 7.08
CA ALA A 49 0.78 10.73 7.83
C ALA A 49 1.03 11.90 6.88
N ASP A 50 0.62 13.11 7.29
CA ASP A 50 0.87 14.36 6.55
C ASP A 50 0.48 14.28 5.06
N GLY A 51 -0.70 13.72 4.78
CA GLY A 51 -1.21 13.58 3.41
C GLY A 51 -0.43 12.61 2.51
N LYS A 52 0.39 11.73 3.09
CA LYS A 52 1.17 10.70 2.36
C LYS A 52 0.86 9.31 2.91
N LEU A 53 0.98 8.31 2.03
CA LEU A 53 1.02 6.90 2.43
C LEU A 53 2.48 6.45 2.51
N LEU A 54 2.90 6.01 3.68
CA LEU A 54 4.25 5.52 3.97
C LEU A 54 4.22 3.99 4.03
N ILE A 55 5.20 3.33 3.44
CA ILE A 55 5.35 1.87 3.55
C ILE A 55 6.82 1.46 3.49
N GLN A 56 7.20 0.49 4.32
CA GLN A 56 8.53 -0.10 4.34
C GLN A 56 8.54 -1.45 3.61
N ALA A 57 9.44 -1.59 2.64
CA ALA A 57 9.71 -2.85 1.94
C ALA A 57 10.62 -3.77 2.79
N LYS A 58 10.65 -5.06 2.47
CA LYS A 58 11.44 -6.05 3.24
C LYS A 58 12.95 -5.83 3.15
N ASP A 59 13.42 -5.16 2.10
CA ASP A 59 14.82 -4.74 1.97
C ASP A 59 15.19 -3.55 2.87
N GLY A 60 14.20 -2.97 3.56
CA GLY A 60 14.36 -1.84 4.47
C GLY A 60 14.05 -0.49 3.85
N THR A 61 13.88 -0.40 2.53
CA THR A 61 13.57 0.84 1.81
C THR A 61 12.19 1.37 2.23
N VAL A 62 12.10 2.68 2.52
CA VAL A 62 10.85 3.35 2.90
C VAL A 62 10.38 4.23 1.74
N TYR A 63 9.15 4.00 1.30
CA TYR A 63 8.50 4.77 0.24
C TYR A 63 7.46 5.72 0.83
N ALA A 64 7.36 6.91 0.23
CA ALA A 64 6.25 7.82 0.44
C ALA A 64 5.48 7.97 -0.87
N ILE A 65 4.22 7.53 -0.87
CA ILE A 65 3.33 7.61 -2.03
C ILE A 65 2.47 8.86 -1.90
N THR A 66 2.49 9.67 -2.94
CA THR A 66 1.62 10.83 -3.11
C THR A 66 0.67 10.59 -4.28
N ARG A 67 -0.43 11.36 -4.32
CA ARG A 67 -1.41 11.29 -5.40
C ARG A 67 -1.02 12.21 -6.55
#